data_AF-A0A6A9QNR2-F1
#
_entry.id   AF-A0A6A9QNR2-F1
#
_cell.length_a   1.000
_cell.length_b   1.000
_cell.length_c   1.000
_cell.angle_alpha   90.00
_cell.angle_beta   90.00
_cell.angle_gamma   90.00
#
_symmetry.space_group_name_H-M   'P 1'
#
loop_
_entity.id
_entity.type
_entity.pdbx_description
1 polymer ?
#
loop_
_entity_poly.entity_id
_entity_poly.type
_entity_poly.pdbx_seq_one_letter_code
_entity_poly.pdbx_strand_id
1 'polypeptide(L)' 'MDSFLVIKNRYKDFMKAYENCKKCIDCEACDEAELTADEILSIINDMEVDKLSEEERKEVKDILFTVSSIFDQLRKSKER' A
#
# COMPACT_ATOMS: atom_id res chain seq x y z
N MET A 1 12.08 8.19 13.31
CA MET A 1 10.83 7.42 13.20
C MET A 1 11.18 6.11 12.53
N ASP A 2 10.67 5.01 13.06
CA ASP A 2 10.91 3.68 12.51
C ASP A 2 10.14 3.53 11.18
N SER A 3 10.85 3.47 10.05
CA SER A 3 10.25 3.41 8.71
C SER A 3 9.34 2.18 8.55
N PHE A 4 9.62 1.10 9.26
CA PHE A 4 8.77 -0.09 9.29
C PHE A 4 7.40 0.20 9.92
N LEU A 5 7.38 0.91 11.05
CA LEU A 5 6.13 1.30 11.72
C LEU A 5 5.30 2.24 10.83
N VAL A 6 5.96 3.14 10.08
CA VAL A 6 5.29 4.04 9.13
C VAL A 6 4.58 3.23 8.04
N ILE A 7 5.27 2.26 7.42
CA ILE A 7 4.65 1.37 6.41
C ILE A 7 3.45 0.65 7.00
N LYS A 8 3.55 0.08 8.20
CA LYS A 8 2.44 -0.68 8.80
C LYS A 8 1.21 0.17 9.04
N ASN A 9 1.40 1.43 9.45
CA ASN A 9 0.28 2.35 9.63
C ASN A 9 -0.35 2.71 8.28
N ARG A 10 0.47 3.08 7.28
CA ARG A 10 -0.02 3.39 5.94
C ARG A 10 -0.70 2.21 5.26
N TYR A 11 -0.20 0.99 5.47
CA TYR A 11 -0.83 -0.22 4.97
C TYR A 11 -2.23 -0.45 5.54
N LYS A 12 -2.47 -0.14 6.82
CA LYS A 12 -3.82 -0.19 7.39
C LYS A 12 -4.76 0.82 6.75
N ASP A 13 -4.27 2.04 6.53
CA ASP A 13 -5.04 3.11 5.89
C ASP A 13 -5.39 2.73 4.44
N PHE A 14 -4.40 2.21 3.70
CA PHE A 14 -4.57 1.68 2.36
C PHE A 14 -5.65 0.58 2.29
N MET A 15 -5.58 -0.42 3.18
CA MET A 15 -6.55 -1.50 3.19
C MET A 15 -7.96 -1.00 3.49
N LYS A 16 -8.10 -0.02 4.39
CA LYS A 16 -9.38 0.61 4.71
C LYS A 16 -9.94 1.39 3.50
N ALA A 17 -9.11 2.18 2.82
CA ALA A 17 -9.48 2.90 1.61
C ALA A 17 -9.90 1.92 0.49
N TYR A 18 -9.14 0.84 0.30
CA TYR A 18 -9.45 -0.20 -0.69
C TYR A 18 -10.76 -0.94 -0.39
N GLU A 19 -11.01 -1.30 0.87
CA GLU A 19 -12.30 -1.91 1.26
C GLU A 19 -13.48 -0.96 1.03
N ASN A 20 -13.28 0.34 1.23
CA ASN A 20 -14.29 1.35 0.94
C ASN A 20 -14.51 1.53 -0.56
N CYS A 21 -13.43 1.58 -1.35
CA CYS A 21 -13.48 1.62 -2.82
C CYS A 21 -14.26 0.44 -3.40
N LYS A 22 -14.08 -0.78 -2.86
CA LYS A 22 -14.88 -1.95 -3.26
C LYS A 22 -16.38 -1.79 -3.02
N LYS A 23 -16.76 -1.05 -1.98
CA LYS A 23 -18.16 -0.83 -1.60
C LYS A 23 -18.78 0.34 -2.38
N CYS A 24 -17.96 1.26 -2.87
CA CYS A 24 -18.39 2.41 -3.66
C CYS A 24 -17.31 2.76 -4.70
N ILE A 25 -17.52 2.27 -5.94
CA ILE A 25 -16.57 2.44 -7.05
C ILE A 25 -16.44 3.92 -7.49
N ASP A 26 -17.45 4.73 -7.19
CA ASP A 26 -17.53 6.15 -7.59
C ASP A 26 -17.19 7.12 -6.44
N CYS A 27 -16.61 6.62 -5.33
CA CYS A 27 -16.16 7.49 -4.25
C CYS A 27 -14.65 7.76 -4.32
N GLU A 28 -14.26 8.90 -3.75
CA GLU A 28 -12.87 9.35 -3.59
C GLU A 28 -11.98 8.31 -2.87
N ALA A 29 -12.55 7.26 -2.27
CA ALA A 29 -11.78 6.21 -1.60
C ALA A 29 -10.94 5.37 -2.57
N CYS A 30 -11.33 5.24 -3.84
CA CYS A 30 -10.48 4.56 -4.83
C CYS A 30 -9.24 5.40 -5.15
N ASP A 31 -9.39 6.72 -5.26
CA ASP A 31 -8.28 7.65 -5.44
C ASP A 31 -7.40 7.72 -4.18
N GLU A 32 -8.00 7.74 -3.00
CA GLU A 32 -7.28 7.66 -1.72
C GLU A 32 -6.48 6.36 -1.60
N ALA A 33 -7.05 5.23 -2.02
CA ALA A 33 -6.35 3.94 -2.04
C ALA A 33 -5.16 3.96 -3.02
N GLU A 34 -5.32 4.56 -4.20
CA GLU A 34 -4.23 4.72 -5.18
C GLU A 34 -3.11 5.61 -4.65
N LEU A 35 -3.44 6.78 -4.09
CA LEU A 35 -2.47 7.69 -3.51
C LEU A 35 -1.72 7.04 -2.34
N THR A 36 -2.45 6.35 -1.46
CA THR A 36 -1.83 5.66 -0.31
C THR A 36 -0.94 4.51 -0.76
N ALA A 37 -1.31 3.79 -1.83
CA ALA A 37 -0.46 2.75 -2.41
C ALA A 37 0.86 3.33 -2.93
N ASP A 38 0.81 4.44 -3.68
CA ASP A 38 2.01 5.10 -4.23
C ASP A 38 2.93 5.59 -3.09
N GLU A 39 2.36 6.18 -2.03
CA GLU A 39 3.11 6.56 -0.83
C GLU A 39 3.84 5.36 -0.19
N ILE A 40 3.15 4.23 -0.02
CA ILE A 40 3.77 3.02 0.55
C ILE A 40 4.92 2.53 -0.32
N LEU A 41 4.73 2.48 -1.64
CA LEU A 41 5.74 2.02 -2.58
C LEU A 41 6.97 2.95 -2.58
N SER A 42 6.76 4.26 -2.52
CA SER A 42 7.85 5.23 -2.40
C SER A 42 8.64 5.03 -1.10
N ILE A 43 7.95 4.85 0.03
CA ILE A 43 8.62 4.61 1.32
C ILE A 43 9.43 3.31 1.28
N ILE A 44 8.88 2.23 0.72
CA ILE A 44 9.59 0.95 0.59
C ILE A 44 10.83 1.10 -0.29
N ASN A 45 10.74 1.86 -1.38
CA ASN A 45 11.85 2.09 -2.30
C ASN A 45 13.02 2.86 -1.65
N ASP A 46 12.70 3.82 -0.78
CA ASP A 46 13.70 4.65 -0.10
C ASP A 46 14.22 4.02 1.21
N MET A 47 13.69 2.86 1.60
CA MET A 47 14.07 2.19 2.83
C MET A 47 15.39 1.43 2.69
N GLU A 48 16.23 1.55 3.73
CA GLU A 48 17.40 0.71 3.92
C GLU A 48 16.96 -0.68 4.40
N VAL A 49 16.49 -1.51 3.47
CA VAL A 49 15.99 -2.88 3.74
C VAL A 49 17.04 -3.72 4.46
N ASP A 50 18.33 -3.41 4.27
CA ASP A 50 19.45 -4.09 4.93
C ASP A 50 19.58 -3.83 6.44
N LYS A 51 18.89 -2.81 6.96
CA LYS A 51 18.84 -2.50 8.40
C LYS A 51 17.68 -3.18 9.12
N LEU A 52 16.74 -3.78 8.38
CA LEU A 52 15.62 -4.52 8.94
C LEU A 52 16.06 -5.92 9.37
N SER A 53 15.41 -6.44 10.42
CA SER A 53 15.46 -7.86 10.78
C SER A 53 14.82 -8.75 9.71
N GLU A 54 15.09 -10.04 9.72
CA GLU A 54 14.50 -10.97 8.75
C GLU A 54 12.96 -10.98 8.79
N GLU A 55 12.38 -10.86 9.98
CA GLU A 55 10.92 -10.80 10.17
C GLU A 55 10.33 -9.53 9.56
N GLU A 56 10.95 -8.37 9.82
CA GLU A 56 10.51 -7.09 9.25
C GLU A 56 10.67 -7.06 7.73
N ARG A 57 11.76 -7.60 7.18
CA ARG A 57 11.95 -7.72 5.72
C ARG A 57 10.86 -8.58 5.09
N LYS A 58 10.49 -9.68 5.75
CA LYS A 58 9.43 -10.56 5.29
C LYS A 58 8.08 -9.82 5.27
N GLU A 59 7.74 -9.13 6.36
CA GLU A 59 6.52 -8.32 6.43
C GLU A 59 6.48 -7.23 5.36
N VAL A 60 7.58 -6.48 5.16
CA VAL A 60 7.65 -5.44 4.12
C VAL A 60 7.48 -6.04 2.73
N LYS A 61 8.05 -7.22 2.46
CA LYS A 61 7.82 -7.94 1.21
C LYS A 61 6.35 -8.31 1.01
N ASP A 62 5.71 -8.87 2.03
CA ASP A 62 4.31 -9.26 1.96
C ASP A 62 3.39 -8.05 1.71
N ILE A 63 3.69 -6.92 2.37
CA ILE A 63 3.01 -5.63 2.13
C ILE A 63 3.23 -5.16 0.69
N LEU A 64 4.48 -5.12 0.21
CA LEU A 64 4.83 -4.72 -1.14
C LEU A 64 4.04 -5.52 -2.19
N PHE A 65 4.03 -6.86 -2.08
CA PHE A 65 3.30 -7.72 -2.99
C PHE A 65 1.80 -7.43 -2.98
N THR A 66 1.22 -7.26 -1.79
CA THR A 66 -0.21 -7.00 -1.64
C THR A 66 -0.60 -5.65 -2.22
N VAL A 67 0.14 -4.59 -1.87
CA VAL A 67 -0.10 -3.23 -2.36
C VAL A 67 0.03 -3.16 -3.88
N SER A 68 1.11 -3.69 -4.47
CA SER A 68 1.30 -3.70 -5.92
C SER A 68 0.17 -4.44 -6.65
N SER A 69 -0.23 -5.61 -6.16
CA SER A 69 -1.32 -6.40 -6.77
C SER A 69 -2.66 -5.66 -6.76
N ILE A 70 -2.98 -4.99 -5.65
CA ILE A 70 -4.22 -4.22 -5.52
C ILE A 70 -4.15 -2.93 -6.35
N PHE A 71 -3.01 -2.24 -6.34
CA PHE A 71 -2.81 -1.02 -7.13
C PHE A 71 -2.99 -1.28 -8.63
N ASP A 72 -2.45 -2.39 -9.14
CA ASP A 72 -2.67 -2.84 -10.52
C ASP A 72 -4.16 -3.13 -10.82
N GLN A 73 -4.90 -3.67 -9.84
CA GLN A 73 -6.35 -3.89 -10.00
C GLN A 73 -7.13 -2.57 -10.05
N LEU A 74 -6.79 -1.61 -9.19
CA LEU A 74 -7.40 -0.28 -9.16
C LEU A 74 -7.17 0.45 -10.48
N ARG A 75 -5.93 0.48 -10.99
CA ARG A 75 -5.61 1.09 -12.28
C ARG A 75 -6.40 0.47 -13.44
N LYS A 76 -6.48 -0.85 -13.52
CA LYS A 76 -7.24 -1.56 -14.57
C LYS A 76 -8.74 -1.30 -14.52
N SER A 77 -9.29 -0.98 -13.36
CA SER A 77 -10.71 -0.70 -13.20
C SER A 77 -11.13 0.65 -13.81
N LYS A 78 -10.19 1.60 -13.96
CA LYS A 78 -10.41 2.92 -14.56
C LYS A 78 -10.27 2.97 -16.09
N GLU A 79 -9.72 1.92 -16.71
CA GLU A 79 -9.53 1.83 -18.17
C GLU A 79 -10.77 1.28 -18.92
N ARG A 80 -11.88 1.01 -18.22
CA ARG A 80 -13.15 0.51 -18.78
C ARG A 80 -14.22 1.59 -18.81
#